data_AF-A0A0P8CLS9-F1
#
_entry.id   AF-A0A0P8CLS9-F1
#
_cell.length_a   1.000
_cell.length_b   1.000
_cell.length_c   1.000
_cell.angle_alpha   90.00
_cell.angle_beta   90.00
_cell.angle_gamma   90.00
#
_symmetry.space_group_name_H-M   'P 1'
#
loop_
_entity.id
_entity.type
_entity.pdbx_description
1 polymer ?
#
loop_
_entity_poly.entity_id
_entity_poly.type
_entity_poly.pdbx_seq_one_letter_code
_entity_poly.pdbx_strand_id
1 'polypeptide(L)' 'MSDNKGDEKPVESKVDQEEKRVGVFVCECGVNIGGVVNTKAVAEYIGTLPGVKVTSVNKFTCSDSGQADIQSKIKEHN' A
#
# COMPACT_ATOMS: atom_id res chain seq x y z
N MET A 1 -25.18 -6.04 -31.02
CA MET A 1 -24.91 -7.11 -30.05
C MET A 1 -23.43 -7.00 -29.73
N SER A 2 -22.95 -6.53 -28.59
CA SER A 2 -23.61 -6.30 -27.32
C SER A 2 -22.70 -5.42 -26.46
N ASP A 3 -23.33 -4.42 -25.85
CA ASP A 3 -23.16 -4.02 -24.46
C ASP A 3 -21.84 -3.36 -24.03
N ASN A 4 -21.90 -2.04 -24.20
CA ASN A 4 -21.27 -1.00 -23.39
C ASN A 4 -21.34 -1.35 -21.90
N LYS A 5 -20.26 -1.88 -21.31
CA LYS A 5 -20.18 -2.16 -19.88
C LYS A 5 -19.55 -0.96 -19.19
N GLY A 6 -20.43 -0.14 -18.63
CA GLY A 6 -20.12 1.18 -18.09
C GLY A 6 -19.09 1.15 -16.96
N ASP A 7 -18.42 2.29 -16.85
CA ASP A 7 -17.67 2.79 -15.71
C ASP A 7 -18.48 2.67 -14.39
N GLU A 8 -18.46 1.50 -13.77
CA GLU A 8 -18.78 1.39 -12.34
C GLU A 8 -17.58 1.91 -11.55
N LYS A 9 -17.60 3.22 -11.28
CA LYS A 9 -16.67 3.84 -10.33
C LYS A 9 -16.83 3.15 -8.96
N PRO A 10 -15.73 2.83 -8.25
CA PRO A 10 -15.81 2.23 -6.93
C PRO A 10 -16.67 3.11 -6.02
N VAL A 11 -17.60 2.47 -5.30
CA VAL A 11 -18.43 3.13 -4.29
C VAL A 11 -17.49 3.65 -3.21
N GLU A 12 -17.24 4.96 -3.20
CA GLU A 12 -16.53 5.61 -2.09
C GLU A 12 -17.38 5.44 -0.84
N SER A 13 -16.97 4.53 0.05
CA SER A 13 -17.57 4.40 1.38
C SER A 13 -17.30 5.68 2.14
N LYS A 14 -18.35 6.24 2.76
CA LYS A 14 -18.26 7.42 3.63
C LYS A 14 -17.10 7.21 4.60
N VAL A 15 -16.07 8.07 4.51
CA VAL A 15 -14.96 8.06 5.46
C VAL A 15 -15.50 8.68 6.74
N ASP A 16 -16.09 7.85 7.59
CA ASP A 16 -16.34 8.22 8.97
C ASP A 16 -15.03 8.72 9.59
N GLN A 17 -15.09 9.72 10.46
CA GLN A 17 -13.93 10.34 11.12
C GLN A 17 -13.28 9.38 12.14
N GLU A 18 -13.22 8.09 11.83
CA GLU A 18 -12.37 7.14 12.50
C GLU A 18 -10.91 7.51 12.17
N GLU A 19 -10.02 7.42 13.16
CA GLU A 19 -8.62 7.79 13.01
C GLU A 19 -8.02 7.01 11.82
N LYS A 20 -7.70 7.73 10.72
CA LYS A 20 -7.21 7.11 9.49
C LYS A 20 -6.04 6.18 9.79
N ARG A 21 -6.16 4.93 9.34
CA ARG A 21 -5.12 3.91 9.50
C ARG A 21 -4.47 3.65 8.17
N VAL A 22 -3.20 4.01 8.09
CA VAL A 22 -2.45 3.97 6.84
C VAL A 22 -1.41 2.86 6.91
N GLY A 23 -1.41 2.00 5.89
CA GLY A 23 -0.30 1.08 5.61
C GLY A 23 0.56 1.63 4.49
N VAL A 24 1.88 1.64 4.67
CA VAL A 24 2.83 2.12 3.65
C VAL A 24 3.77 1.01 3.23
N PHE A 25 3.86 0.78 1.92
CA PHE A 25 4.67 -0.30 1.33
C PHE A 25 5.67 0.33 0.38
N VAL A 26 6.94 0.35 0.77
CA VAL A 26 8.04 0.97 0.01
C VAL A 26 8.64 -0.09 -0.91
N CYS A 27 8.51 0.12 -2.23
CA CYS A 27 9.01 -0.80 -3.24
C CYS A 27 10.48 -0.53 -3.56
N GLU A 28 11.32 -1.58 -3.59
CA GLU A 28 12.70 -1.49 -4.08
C GLU A 28 12.77 -1.55 -5.62
N CYS A 29 11.80 -2.18 -6.28
CA CYS A 29 11.78 -2.40 -7.73
C CYS A 29 13.14 -2.94 -8.24
N GLY A 30 13.68 -3.93 -7.53
CA GLY A 30 15.05 -4.39 -7.72
C GLY A 30 16.07 -3.27 -7.49
N VAL A 31 16.81 -2.91 -8.52
CA VAL A 31 17.83 -1.84 -8.46
C VAL A 31 17.31 -0.49 -8.93
N ASN A 32 16.10 -0.43 -9.52
CA ASN A 32 15.57 0.82 -10.07
C ASN A 32 15.32 1.86 -8.98
N ILE A 33 14.85 1.42 -7.80
CA ILE A 33 14.66 2.29 -6.64
C ILE A 33 15.68 1.93 -5.55
N GLY A 34 15.77 0.64 -5.18
CA GLY A 34 16.66 0.16 -4.12
C GLY A 34 18.16 0.31 -4.42
N GLY A 35 18.54 0.55 -5.68
CA GLY A 35 19.92 0.84 -6.06
C GLY A 35 20.36 2.28 -5.79
N VAL A 36 19.42 3.20 -5.54
CA VAL A 36 19.69 4.64 -5.37
C VAL A 36 19.13 5.16 -4.04
N VAL A 37 17.94 4.69 -3.65
CA VAL A 37 17.21 5.15 -2.47
C VAL A 37 17.35 4.12 -1.36
N ASN A 38 17.67 4.57 -0.14
CA ASN A 38 17.59 3.74 1.05
C ASN A 38 16.12 3.57 1.47
N THR A 39 15.45 2.59 0.86
CA THR A 39 14.03 2.27 1.08
C THR A 39 13.70 1.91 2.53
N LYS A 40 14.65 1.34 3.28
CA LYS A 40 14.49 1.05 4.71
C LYS A 40 14.41 2.33 5.53
N ALA A 41 15.34 3.26 5.33
CA ALA A 41 15.29 4.55 6.02
C ALA A 41 14.01 5.33 5.70
N VAL A 42 13.50 5.23 4.47
CA VAL A 42 12.20 5.82 4.07
C VAL A 42 11.06 5.18 4.85
N ALA A 43 11.00 3.84 4.91
CA ALA A 43 9.95 3.13 5.65
C ALA A 43 10.01 3.45 7.16
N GLU A 44 11.21 3.46 7.75
CA GLU A 44 11.42 3.80 9.17
C GLU A 44 10.94 5.22 9.48
N TYR A 45 11.32 6.21 8.66
CA TYR A 45 10.86 7.58 8.83
C TYR A 45 9.34 7.69 8.73
N ILE A 46 8.73 7.08 7.70
CA ILE A 46 7.28 7.13 7.49
C ILE A 46 6.53 6.46 8.65
N GLY A 47 7.10 5.42 9.25
CA GLY A 47 6.52 4.74 10.42
C GLY A 47 6.38 5.63 11.65
N THR A 48 7.08 6.78 11.70
CA THR A 48 6.94 7.77 12.77
C THR A 48 5.76 8.73 12.58
N LEU A 49 5.14 8.74 11.40
CA LEU A 49 4.08 9.70 11.07
C LEU A 49 2.73 9.31 11.70
N PRO A 50 1.95 10.29 12.20
CA PRO A 50 0.63 10.01 12.77
C PRO A 50 -0.29 9.25 11.80
N GLY A 51 -1.01 8.26 12.32
CA GLY A 51 -1.95 7.44 11.55
C GLY A 51 -1.32 6.29 10.75
N VAL A 52 0.00 6.22 10.63
CA VAL A 52 0.68 5.07 10.01
C VAL A 52 0.72 3.90 11.00
N LYS A 53 0.05 2.78 10.67
CA LYS A 53 -0.03 1.59 11.53
C LYS A 53 0.94 0.49 11.13
N VAL A 54 1.36 0.49 9.86
CA VAL A 54 2.32 -0.48 9.34
C VAL A 54 3.15 0.13 8.22
N THR A 55 4.45 -0.16 8.24
CA THR A 55 5.36 0.10 7.13
C THR A 55 6.05 -1.19 6.73
N SER A 56 6.20 -1.42 5.42
CA SER A 56 6.88 -2.59 4.88
C SER A 56 7.82 -2.17 3.75
N VAL A 57 8.92 -2.87 3.58
CA VAL A 57 9.80 -2.74 2.41
C VAL A 57 9.72 -4.04 1.63
N ASN A 58 9.39 -3.93 0.34
CA ASN A 58 9.21 -5.09 -0.51
C ASN A 58 10.00 -4.95 -1.82
N LYS A 59 10.60 -6.05 -2.29
CA LYS A 59 11.38 -6.07 -3.54
C LYS A 59 10.53 -5.71 -4.76
N PHE A 60 9.32 -6.29 -4.82
CA PHE A 60 8.38 -6.09 -5.92
C PHE A 60 6.96 -6.02 -5.37
N THR A 61 6.53 -4.83 -4.98
CA THR A 61 5.19 -4.64 -4.37
C THR A 61 4.05 -5.07 -5.31
N CYS A 62 4.27 -5.01 -6.62
CA CYS A 62 3.28 -5.43 -7.63
C CYS A 62 3.22 -6.95 -7.86
N SER A 63 4.15 -7.76 -7.36
CA SER A 63 4.09 -9.21 -7.54
C SER A 63 2.93 -9.82 -6.75
N ASP A 64 2.53 -11.04 -7.08
CA ASP A 64 1.47 -11.76 -6.34
C ASP A 64 1.79 -11.83 -4.84
N SER A 65 3.04 -12.07 -4.48
CA SER A 65 3.50 -12.06 -3.10
C SER A 65 3.44 -10.67 -2.45
N GLY A 66 3.73 -9.59 -3.19
CA GLY A 66 3.61 -8.23 -2.69
C GLY A 66 2.17 -7.80 -2.48
N GLN A 67 1.28 -8.16 -3.40
CA GLN A 67 -0.15 -7.93 -3.26
C GLN A 67 -0.76 -8.75 -2.11
N ALA A 68 -0.32 -10.00 -1.94
CA ALA A 68 -0.74 -10.85 -0.82
C ALA A 68 -0.30 -10.27 0.54
N ASP A 69 0.92 -9.72 0.64
CA ASP A 69 1.41 -9.04 1.84
C ASP A 69 0.52 -7.84 2.19
N ILE A 70 0.19 -6.98 1.23
CA ILE A 70 -0.73 -5.84 1.44
C ILE A 70 -2.09 -6.33 1.97
N GLN A 71 -2.67 -7.35 1.36
CA GLN A 71 -3.96 -7.90 1.79
C GLN A 71 -3.90 -8.49 3.21
N SER A 72 -2.79 -9.17 3.55
CA SER A 72 -2.58 -9.70 4.91
C SER A 72 -2.48 -8.57 5.93
N LYS A 73 -1.70 -7.54 5.63
CA LYS A 73 -1.53 -6.37 6.52
C LYS A 73 -2.80 -5.57 6.70
N ILE A 74 -3.63 -5.46 5.66
CA ILE A 74 -4.97 -4.87 5.80
C ILE A 74 -5.78 -5.68 6.83
N LYS A 75 -5.79 -7.01 6.77
CA LYS A 75 -6.54 -7.85 7.73
C LYS A 75 -5.95 -7.80 9.14
N GLU A 76 -4.63 -7.80 9.28
CA GLU A 76 -3.91 -7.78 10.57
C GLU A 76 -4.05 -6.45 11.32
N HIS A 77 -4.11 -5.34 10.57
CA HIS A 77 -4.18 -3.98 11.12
C HIS A 77 -5.55 -3.32 10.88
N ASN A 78 -6.57 -4.15 10.60
CA ASN A 78 -7.96 -3.73 10.41
C ASN A 78 -8.75 -3.59 11.70
#